data_AF-A0A2P5K5B7-F1
#
_entry.id   AF-A0A2P5K5B7-F1
#
_cell.length_a   1.000
_cell.length_b   1.000
_cell.length_c   1.000
_cell.angle_alpha   90.00
_cell.angle_beta   90.00
_cell.angle_gamma   90.00
#
_symmetry.space_group_name_H-M   'P 1'
#
loop_
_entity.id
_entity.type
_entity.pdbx_description
1 polymer ?
#
loop_
_entity_poly.entity_id
_entity_poly.type
_entity_poly.pdbx_seq_one_letter_code
_entity_poly.pdbx_strand_id
1 'polypeptide(L)'
;MVALLRDGEEIKSDIINDESTYTYTKEVDDEDVPIIAIHIDKIIRSMDENYLFINGIFQISENFQKIKEGDSYGKMEINSITENQIKITNDESINLSKGDTISIMGDIKIKVADSDTVRFYPFQEIKVAVEGLPTQIPTQMPTTEQIPIPEFNIILLPVMVIIGLMFLLSGKKV
;
A
#
# COMPACT_ATOMS: atom_id res chain seq x y z
N MET A 1 -22.30 -17.28 -12.64
CA MET A 1 -22.07 -16.96 -11.22
C MET A 1 -20.58 -17.06 -10.99
N VAL A 2 -20.02 -16.14 -10.23
CA VAL A 2 -18.61 -16.18 -9.79
C VAL A 2 -18.59 -16.21 -8.27
N ALA A 3 -17.55 -16.82 -7.72
CA ALA A 3 -17.32 -16.88 -6.28
C ALA A 3 -15.94 -16.29 -5.96
N LEU A 4 -15.90 -15.40 -4.98
CA LEU A 4 -14.69 -14.90 -4.36
C LEU A 4 -14.33 -15.81 -3.19
N LEU A 5 -13.09 -16.29 -3.21
CA LEU A 5 -12.54 -17.20 -2.21
C LEU A 5 -11.50 -16.45 -1.35
N ARG A 6 -11.44 -16.78 -0.06
CA ARG A 6 -10.33 -16.44 0.83
C ARG A 6 -9.85 -17.72 1.48
N ASP A 7 -8.55 -18.00 1.37
CA ASP A 7 -7.94 -19.21 1.92
C ASP A 7 -8.62 -20.52 1.48
N GLY A 8 -9.21 -20.51 0.27
CA GLY A 8 -9.97 -21.63 -0.29
C GLY A 8 -11.45 -21.71 0.14
N GLU A 9 -11.91 -20.83 1.02
CA GLU A 9 -13.31 -20.75 1.46
C GLU A 9 -14.06 -19.63 0.74
N GLU A 10 -15.31 -19.89 0.35
CA GLU A 10 -16.16 -18.88 -0.29
C GLU A 10 -16.59 -17.81 0.71
N ILE A 11 -16.25 -16.56 0.39
CA ILE A 11 -16.66 -15.39 1.16
C ILE A 11 -17.80 -14.63 0.50
N LYS A 12 -17.96 -14.74 -0.82
CA LYS A 12 -19.03 -14.07 -1.58
C LYS A 12 -19.24 -14.72 -2.94
N SER A 13 -20.49 -14.92 -3.34
CA SER A 13 -20.87 -15.22 -4.73
C SER A 13 -21.67 -14.07 -5.34
N ASP A 14 -21.54 -13.88 -6.66
CA ASP A 14 -22.38 -12.93 -7.40
C ASP A 14 -22.61 -13.34 -8.86
N ILE A 15 -23.61 -12.72 -9.50
CA ILE A 15 -23.90 -12.86 -10.92
C ILE A 15 -23.27 -11.68 -11.65
N ILE A 16 -22.35 -11.98 -12.57
CA ILE A 16 -21.67 -11.00 -13.41
C ILE A 16 -22.22 -11.01 -14.84
N ASN A 17 -22.03 -9.88 -15.52
CA ASN A 17 -22.42 -9.65 -16.90
C ASN A 17 -21.22 -9.18 -17.75
N ASP A 18 -21.39 -9.15 -19.06
CA ASP A 18 -20.43 -8.50 -19.97
C ASP A 18 -20.25 -7.03 -19.60
N GLU A 19 -19.03 -6.50 -19.82
CA GLU A 19 -18.67 -5.10 -19.59
C GLU A 19 -19.02 -4.56 -18.19
N SER A 20 -19.01 -5.44 -17.17
CA SER A 20 -19.40 -5.10 -15.80
C SER A 20 -18.24 -5.15 -14.83
N THR A 21 -18.35 -4.43 -13.70
CA THR A 21 -17.36 -4.48 -12.63
C THR A 21 -17.93 -5.21 -11.43
N TYR A 22 -17.29 -6.32 -11.03
CA TYR A 22 -17.52 -6.95 -9.75
C TYR A 22 -16.75 -6.21 -8.66
N THR A 23 -17.41 -5.83 -7.58
CA THR A 23 -16.80 -5.11 -6.46
C THR A 23 -17.07 -5.84 -5.15
N TYR A 24 -16.04 -6.07 -4.36
CA TYR A 24 -16.13 -6.54 -2.99
C TYR A 24 -15.69 -5.41 -2.06
N THR A 25 -16.57 -5.02 -1.14
CA THR A 25 -16.34 -3.96 -0.16
C THR A 25 -16.08 -4.54 1.22
N LYS A 26 -15.40 -3.77 2.05
CA LYS A 26 -15.27 -4.01 3.48
C LYS A 26 -15.63 -2.74 4.23
N GLU A 27 -16.38 -2.90 5.30
CA GLU A 27 -16.77 -1.81 6.17
C GLU A 27 -15.56 -1.33 6.99
N VAL A 28 -15.23 -0.04 6.86
CA VAL A 28 -14.15 0.64 7.58
C VAL A 28 -14.70 1.94 8.12
N ASP A 29 -14.80 2.05 9.45
CA ASP A 29 -15.34 3.24 10.11
C ASP A 29 -16.73 3.66 9.57
N ASP A 30 -17.64 2.68 9.48
CA ASP A 30 -19.02 2.82 8.98
C ASP A 30 -19.12 3.20 7.48
N GLU A 31 -18.02 3.13 6.72
CA GLU A 31 -17.97 3.35 5.28
C GLU A 31 -17.62 2.06 4.51
N ASP A 32 -18.30 1.83 3.37
CA ASP A 32 -18.02 0.72 2.48
C ASP A 32 -16.83 1.04 1.56
N VAL A 33 -15.66 0.46 1.87
CA VAL A 33 -14.45 0.66 1.08
C VAL A 33 -14.29 -0.49 0.06
N PRO A 34 -14.19 -0.23 -1.25
CA PRO A 34 -13.94 -1.26 -2.24
C PRO A 34 -12.51 -1.78 -2.10
N ILE A 35 -12.38 -3.05 -1.69
CA ILE A 35 -11.09 -3.71 -1.49
C ILE A 35 -10.67 -4.58 -2.66
N ILE A 36 -11.64 -5.06 -3.45
CA ILE A 36 -11.41 -5.75 -4.73
C ILE A 36 -12.37 -5.18 -5.76
N ALA A 37 -11.85 -4.86 -6.95
CA ALA A 37 -12.65 -4.54 -8.12
C ALA A 37 -12.11 -5.29 -9.34
N ILE A 38 -12.98 -6.02 -10.04
CA ILE A 38 -12.63 -6.82 -11.21
C ILE A 38 -13.52 -6.39 -12.38
N HIS A 39 -12.91 -5.83 -13.41
CA HIS A 39 -13.63 -5.47 -14.63
C HIS A 39 -13.69 -6.65 -15.59
N ILE A 40 -14.91 -7.09 -15.86
CA ILE A 40 -15.25 -8.14 -16.80
C ILE A 40 -15.43 -7.51 -18.17
N ASP A 41 -14.57 -7.86 -19.10
CA ASP A 41 -14.67 -7.46 -20.50
C ASP A 41 -15.78 -8.26 -21.19
N LYS A 42 -15.70 -9.60 -21.09
CA LYS A 42 -16.59 -10.50 -21.84
C LYS A 42 -16.77 -11.85 -21.17
N ILE A 43 -17.95 -12.42 -21.34
CA ILE A 43 -18.37 -13.75 -20.91
C ILE A 43 -18.78 -14.52 -22.15
N ILE A 44 -18.13 -15.66 -22.39
CA ILE A 44 -18.50 -16.58 -23.46
C ILE A 44 -19.01 -17.85 -22.82
N ARG A 45 -20.25 -18.24 -23.13
CA ARG A 45 -20.87 -19.48 -22.64
C ARG A 45 -21.12 -20.41 -23.83
N SER A 46 -20.65 -21.66 -23.72
CA SER A 46 -20.91 -22.71 -24.70
C SER A 46 -21.47 -23.96 -24.00
N MET A 47 -21.81 -25.01 -24.76
CA MET A 47 -22.33 -26.26 -24.18
C MET A 47 -21.28 -27.00 -23.36
N ASP A 48 -20.01 -26.89 -23.75
CA ASP A 48 -18.91 -27.66 -23.15
C ASP A 48 -18.06 -26.80 -22.21
N GLU A 49 -17.92 -25.49 -22.50
CA GLU A 49 -16.98 -24.61 -21.81
C GLU A 49 -17.54 -23.19 -21.60
N ASN A 50 -17.16 -22.57 -20.49
CA ASN A 50 -17.42 -21.16 -20.19
C ASN A 50 -16.10 -20.41 -20.03
N TYR A 51 -16.01 -19.23 -20.63
CA TYR A 51 -14.84 -18.36 -20.56
C TYR A 51 -15.21 -16.99 -20.01
N LEU A 52 -14.31 -16.44 -19.19
CA LEU A 52 -14.40 -15.11 -18.62
C LEU A 52 -13.15 -14.31 -18.99
N PHE A 53 -13.35 -13.19 -19.67
CA PHE A 53 -12.29 -12.25 -20.05
C PHE A 53 -12.27 -11.09 -19.07
N ILE A 54 -11.13 -10.91 -18.41
CA ILE A 54 -10.89 -9.86 -17.41
C ILE A 54 -9.76 -8.99 -17.94
N ASN A 55 -9.95 -7.68 -18.00
CA ASN A 55 -8.95 -6.73 -18.47
C ASN A 55 -8.52 -5.72 -17.38
N GLY A 56 -9.10 -5.81 -16.18
CA GLY A 56 -8.77 -4.96 -15.06
C GLY A 56 -8.98 -5.68 -13.73
N ILE A 57 -7.96 -5.72 -12.90
CA ILE A 57 -8.01 -6.19 -11.52
C ILE A 57 -7.38 -5.11 -10.64
N PHE A 58 -8.14 -4.69 -9.64
CA PHE A 58 -7.68 -3.81 -8.57
C PHE A 58 -7.91 -4.50 -7.24
N GLN A 59 -6.89 -4.51 -6.39
CA GLN A 59 -6.96 -5.07 -5.05
C GLN A 59 -6.11 -4.23 -4.10
N ILE A 60 -6.65 -3.98 -2.91
CA ILE A 60 -5.91 -3.43 -1.78
C ILE A 60 -5.96 -4.40 -0.60
N SER A 61 -5.00 -4.24 0.32
CA SER A 61 -4.96 -5.05 1.53
C SER A 61 -6.18 -4.80 2.40
N GLU A 62 -6.64 -5.85 3.08
CA GLU A 62 -7.67 -5.76 4.10
C GLU A 62 -7.16 -5.30 5.47
N ASN A 63 -5.85 -5.12 5.59
CA ASN A 63 -5.19 -4.66 6.81
C ASN A 63 -5.13 -3.13 6.80
N PHE A 64 -6.20 -2.52 7.29
CA PHE A 64 -6.28 -1.06 7.46
C PHE A 64 -5.56 -0.62 8.72
N GLN A 65 -4.61 0.31 8.58
CA GLN A 65 -4.03 1.00 9.72
C GLN A 65 -4.82 2.27 9.98
N LYS A 66 -5.53 2.31 11.11
CA LYS A 66 -6.15 3.55 11.59
C LYS A 66 -5.08 4.49 12.12
N ILE A 67 -5.26 5.77 11.86
CA ILE A 67 -4.42 6.85 12.35
C ILE A 67 -5.29 7.89 13.04
N LYS A 68 -4.75 8.56 14.05
CA LYS A 68 -5.42 9.58 14.84
C LYS A 68 -4.47 10.72 15.13
N GLU A 69 -5.03 11.89 15.39
CA GLU A 69 -4.26 12.99 15.97
C GLU A 69 -3.69 12.56 17.32
N GLY A 70 -2.42 12.89 17.57
CA GLY A 70 -1.65 12.41 18.71
C GLY A 70 -0.90 11.09 18.49
N ASP A 71 -1.14 10.36 17.39
CA ASP A 71 -0.38 9.14 17.11
C ASP A 71 1.08 9.47 16.80
N SER A 72 2.00 8.79 17.48
CA SER A 72 3.44 8.99 17.31
C SER A 72 4.05 7.96 16.36
N TYR A 73 4.90 8.44 15.45
CA TYR A 73 5.69 7.65 14.53
C TYR A 73 7.18 8.02 14.66
N GLY A 74 7.91 7.26 15.46
CA GLY A 74 9.31 7.55 15.77
C GLY A 74 9.43 8.86 16.58
N LYS A 75 10.05 9.88 16.00
CA LYS A 75 10.22 11.22 16.60
C LYS A 75 9.15 12.22 16.16
N MET A 76 8.18 11.76 15.38
CA MET A 76 7.13 12.58 14.78
C MET A 76 5.78 12.23 15.39
N GLU A 77 4.86 13.18 15.45
CA GLU A 77 3.49 13.01 15.95
C GLU A 77 2.50 13.57 14.92
N ILE A 78 1.34 12.93 14.76
CA ILE A 78 0.27 13.46 13.92
C ILE A 78 -0.40 14.64 14.63
N ASN A 79 -0.21 15.86 14.12
CA ASN A 79 -0.79 17.06 14.70
C ASN A 79 -2.15 17.43 14.11
N SER A 80 -2.44 17.03 12.86
CA SER A 80 -3.75 17.27 12.26
C SER A 80 -4.07 16.31 11.12
N ILE A 81 -5.33 15.88 11.04
CA ILE A 81 -5.86 15.10 9.92
C ILE A 81 -7.00 15.88 9.25
N THR A 82 -6.91 16.03 7.94
CA THR A 82 -7.96 16.64 7.10
C THR A 82 -8.24 15.72 5.91
N GLU A 83 -9.30 15.97 5.16
CA GLU A 83 -9.69 15.20 3.98
C GLU A 83 -8.55 15.04 2.95
N ASN A 84 -7.67 16.04 2.84
CA ASN A 84 -6.64 16.09 1.79
C ASN A 84 -5.20 16.10 2.34
N GLN A 85 -5.01 16.08 3.66
CA GLN A 85 -3.70 16.23 4.27
C GLN A 85 -3.63 15.60 5.66
N ILE A 86 -2.56 14.84 5.90
CA ILE A 86 -2.09 14.45 7.24
C ILE A 86 -0.84 15.28 7.53
N LYS A 87 -0.84 16.03 8.63
CA LYS A 87 0.31 16.81 9.09
C LYS A 87 0.98 16.11 10.25
N ILE A 88 2.26 15.84 10.10
CA ILE A 88 3.09 15.16 11.09
C ILE A 88 4.29 16.06 11.43
N THR A 89 4.51 16.37 12.71
CA THR A 89 5.62 17.23 13.15
C THR A 89 6.34 16.64 14.36
N ASN A 90 7.58 17.07 14.61
CA ASN A 90 8.31 16.71 15.82
C ASN A 90 8.07 17.77 16.89
N ASP A 91 7.70 17.33 18.09
CA ASP A 91 7.53 18.22 19.24
C ASP A 91 8.85 18.49 19.96
N GLU A 92 9.83 17.59 19.80
CA GLU A 92 11.17 17.71 20.39
C GLU A 92 12.24 18.09 19.37
N SER A 93 13.30 18.75 19.86
CA SER A 93 14.47 19.10 19.04
C SER A 93 15.19 17.85 18.51
N ILE A 94 15.52 17.87 17.21
CA ILE A 94 16.34 16.82 16.59
C ILE A 94 17.79 17.31 16.53
N ASN A 95 18.67 16.67 17.31
CA ASN A 95 20.10 16.99 17.35
C ASN A 95 20.83 16.40 16.13
N LEU A 96 21.45 17.26 15.32
CA LEU A 96 22.22 16.90 14.13
C LEU A 96 23.72 16.81 14.44
N SER A 97 24.12 15.85 15.27
CA SER A 97 25.53 15.68 15.61
C SER A 97 26.36 15.09 14.45
N LYS A 98 27.64 15.45 14.41
CA LYS A 98 28.54 15.10 13.30
C LYS A 98 28.65 13.58 13.12
N GLY A 99 28.51 13.13 11.88
CA GLY A 99 28.60 11.71 11.50
C GLY A 99 27.33 10.88 11.78
N ASP A 100 26.37 11.43 12.52
CA ASP A 100 25.20 10.70 12.99
C ASP A 100 24.29 10.22 11.85
N THR A 101 23.58 9.14 12.15
CA THR A 101 22.43 8.67 11.36
C THR A 101 21.23 8.63 12.28
N ILE A 102 20.26 9.50 12.00
CA ILE A 102 19.17 9.80 12.92
C ILE A 102 17.89 9.23 12.33
N SER A 103 17.27 8.27 13.02
CA SER A 103 15.94 7.80 12.67
C SER A 103 14.91 8.90 12.98
N ILE A 104 14.04 9.17 12.01
CA ILE A 104 12.97 10.16 12.11
C ILE A 104 11.63 9.45 12.29
N MET A 105 11.22 8.67 11.28
CA MET A 105 9.92 8.02 11.22
C MET A 105 9.99 6.80 10.32
N GLY A 106 9.57 5.62 10.81
CA GLY A 106 9.64 4.38 10.04
C GLY A 106 11.03 4.17 9.43
N ASP A 107 11.08 4.06 8.10
CA ASP A 107 12.32 3.89 7.34
C ASP A 107 13.02 5.20 6.96
N ILE A 108 12.42 6.35 7.27
CA ILE A 108 12.97 7.68 6.99
C ILE A 108 13.98 8.06 8.06
N LYS A 109 15.19 8.39 7.60
CA LYS A 109 16.34 8.78 8.43
C LYS A 109 17.00 10.03 7.89
N ILE A 110 17.83 10.68 8.69
CA ILE A 110 18.72 11.78 8.29
C ILE A 110 20.16 11.31 8.44
N LYS A 111 20.98 11.51 7.41
CA LYS A 111 22.44 11.34 7.50
C LYS A 111 23.09 12.69 7.69
N VAL A 112 23.93 12.82 8.71
CA VAL A 112 24.71 14.03 8.99
C VAL A 112 26.17 13.79 8.59
N ALA A 113 26.77 14.74 7.89
CA ALA A 113 28.19 14.67 7.54
C ALA A 113 29.06 14.80 8.80
N ASP A 114 30.16 14.06 8.84
CA ASP A 114 31.19 14.26 9.85
C ASP A 114 32.07 15.47 9.45
N SER A 115 31.63 16.68 9.81
CA SER A 115 32.26 17.93 9.41
C SER A 115 31.94 19.08 10.37
N ASP A 116 32.85 20.04 10.52
CA ASP A 116 32.62 21.28 11.26
C ASP A 116 31.49 22.14 10.67
N THR A 117 31.19 21.98 9.38
CA THR A 117 30.05 22.61 8.73
C THR A 117 28.88 21.64 8.68
N VAL A 118 27.73 22.05 9.22
CA VAL A 118 26.50 21.25 9.23
C VAL A 118 26.01 21.02 7.80
N ARG A 119 26.01 19.76 7.37
CA ARG A 119 25.42 19.27 6.12
C ARG A 119 24.71 17.97 6.40
N PHE A 120 23.49 17.84 5.93
CA PHE A 120 22.68 16.65 6.15
C PHE A 120 21.73 16.43 4.98
N TYR A 121 21.23 15.20 4.85
CA TYR A 121 20.18 14.87 3.90
C TYR A 121 19.25 13.78 4.47
N PRO A 122 17.94 13.85 4.16
CA PRO A 122 17.02 12.76 4.45
C PRO A 122 17.23 11.62 3.46
N PHE A 123 17.03 10.38 3.92
CA PHE A 123 17.01 9.19 3.08
C PHE A 123 16.05 8.15 3.65
N GLN A 124 15.62 7.21 2.81
CA GLN A 124 14.84 6.05 3.24
C GLN A 124 15.70 4.80 3.19
N GLU A 125 15.65 3.96 4.23
CA GLU A 125 16.28 2.65 4.23
C GLU A 125 15.28 1.58 3.79
N ILE A 126 15.47 1.02 2.60
CA ILE A 126 14.60 -0.03 2.09
C ILE A 126 15.29 -1.38 2.27
N LYS A 127 14.70 -2.26 3.08
CA LYS A 127 15.12 -3.66 3.17
C LYS A 127 14.37 -4.47 2.12
N VAL A 128 15.07 -4.88 1.07
CA VAL A 128 14.50 -5.76 0.05
C VAL A 128 14.70 -7.21 0.50
N ALA A 129 13.62 -7.84 0.99
CA ALA A 129 13.56 -9.29 1.05
C ALA A 129 13.28 -9.79 -0.37
N VAL A 130 14.24 -10.47 -0.99
CA VAL A 130 14.02 -11.16 -2.27
C VAL A 130 13.31 -12.48 -1.97
N GLU A 131 12.04 -12.39 -1.57
CA GLU A 131 11.19 -13.56 -1.36
C GLU A 131 10.33 -13.72 -2.62
N GLY A 132 10.67 -14.72 -3.45
CA GLY A 132 9.69 -15.39 -4.31
C GLY A 132 9.11 -14.61 -5.49
N LEU A 133 9.92 -13.99 -6.36
CA LEU A 133 9.48 -13.86 -7.75
C LEU A 133 9.17 -15.27 -8.29
N PRO A 134 7.97 -15.56 -8.82
CA PRO A 134 7.73 -16.84 -9.48
C PRO A 134 8.70 -16.93 -10.66
N THR A 135 9.72 -17.77 -10.52
CA THR A 135 10.74 -18.01 -11.56
C THR A 135 10.20 -18.80 -12.73
N GLN A 136 8.92 -19.18 -12.68
CA GLN A 136 8.23 -19.95 -13.70
C GLN A 136 6.92 -19.24 -14.03
N ILE A 137 6.76 -18.84 -15.29
CA ILE A 137 5.44 -18.59 -15.86
C ILE A 137 4.73 -19.96 -15.86
N PRO A 138 3.51 -20.09 -15.30
CA PRO A 138 2.77 -21.34 -15.33
C PRO A 138 2.70 -21.84 -16.77
N THR A 139 3.37 -22.96 -17.07
CA THR A 139 3.46 -23.50 -18.43
C THR A 139 2.20 -24.28 -18.81
N GLN A 140 1.24 -24.36 -17.89
CA GLN A 140 -0.06 -24.99 -18.07
C GLN A 140 -1.13 -24.02 -17.52
N MET A 141 -2.16 -23.77 -18.31
CA MET A 141 -3.39 -23.16 -17.81
C MET A 141 -3.95 -24.10 -16.73
N PRO A 142 -4.38 -23.59 -15.56
CA PRO A 142 -5.01 -24.43 -14.55
C PRO A 142 -6.24 -25.12 -15.17
N THR A 143 -6.29 -26.45 -15.08
CA THR A 143 -7.43 -27.28 -15.55
C THR A 143 -8.59 -27.27 -14.54
N THR A 144 -8.58 -26.32 -13.61
CA THR A 144 -9.64 -26.09 -12.63
C THR A 144 -10.18 -24.69 -12.91
N GLU A 145 -11.49 -24.51 -12.98
CA GLU A 145 -12.21 -23.23 -13.22
C GLU A 145 -11.88 -22.08 -12.23
N GLN A 146 -10.91 -22.26 -11.34
CA GLN A 146 -10.40 -21.23 -10.45
C GLN A 146 -9.11 -20.66 -11.04
N ILE A 147 -9.16 -19.42 -11.53
CA ILE A 147 -7.96 -18.62 -11.71
C ILE A 147 -7.56 -18.15 -10.32
N PRO A 148 -6.45 -18.64 -9.73
CA PRO A 148 -5.95 -18.05 -8.50
C PRO A 148 -5.64 -16.60 -8.79
N ILE A 149 -6.26 -15.68 -8.05
CA ILE A 149 -5.79 -14.29 -8.01
C ILE A 149 -4.37 -14.42 -7.44
N PRO A 150 -3.31 -14.10 -8.20
CA PRO A 150 -1.98 -14.15 -7.64
C PRO A 150 -1.99 -13.27 -6.40
N GLU A 151 -1.54 -13.79 -5.27
CA GLU A 151 -1.10 -12.96 -4.16
C GLU A 151 0.06 -12.12 -4.70
N PHE A 152 -0.27 -10.99 -5.31
CA PHE A 152 0.68 -9.91 -5.37
C PHE A 152 0.85 -9.50 -3.92
N ASN A 153 1.91 -10.02 -3.30
CA ASN A 153 2.65 -9.24 -2.33
C ASN A 153 3.14 -8.01 -3.10
N ILE A 154 2.21 -7.06 -3.32
CA ILE A 154 2.57 -5.68 -3.45
C ILE A 154 3.32 -5.47 -2.14
N ILE A 155 4.65 -5.42 -2.25
CA ILE A 155 5.44 -4.78 -1.23
C ILE A 155 4.83 -3.37 -1.21
N LEU A 156 3.89 -3.17 -0.30
CA LEU A 156 3.54 -1.87 0.21
C LEU A 156 4.83 -1.42 0.89
N LEU A 157 5.81 -1.02 0.07
CA LEU A 157 6.57 0.14 0.40
C LEU A 157 5.46 1.13 0.72
N PRO A 158 5.40 1.68 1.95
CA PRO A 158 4.53 2.81 2.18
C PRO A 158 4.99 3.84 1.15
N VAL A 159 4.29 3.89 0.01
CA VAL A 159 4.35 4.99 -0.92
C VAL A 159 3.60 6.06 -0.14
N MET A 160 4.28 6.66 0.83
CA MET A 160 4.00 8.02 1.20
C MET A 160 4.17 8.78 -0.11
N VAL A 161 3.06 9.05 -0.79
CA VAL A 161 3.02 10.06 -1.81
C VAL A 161 3.45 11.32 -1.08
N ILE A 162 4.71 11.72 -1.25
CA ILE A 162 5.20 13.03 -0.83
C ILE A 162 4.50 14.03 -1.76
N ILE A 163 3.23 14.32 -1.49
CA ILE A 163 2.53 15.47 -2.05
C ILE A 163 3.18 16.68 -1.39
N GLY A 164 4.24 17.18 -2.02
CA GLY A 164 4.84 18.48 -1.71
C GLY A 164 5.18 18.71 -0.25
N LEU A 165 6.02 17.87 0.37
CA LEU A 165 6.56 18.20 1.69
C LEU A 165 7.73 19.19 1.54
N MET A 166 7.40 20.48 1.46
CA MET A 166 8.37 21.55 1.60
C MET A 166 8.80 21.61 3.08
N PHE A 167 9.90 20.93 3.42
CA PHE A 167 10.51 21.05 4.75
C PHE A 167 11.11 22.44 4.93
N LEU A 168 10.37 23.33 5.58
CA LEU A 168 10.91 24.60 6.07
C LEU A 168 11.51 24.37 7.46
N LEU A 169 12.73 23.82 7.51
CA LEU A 169 13.52 23.78 8.74
C LEU A 169 14.07 25.19 8.99
N SER A 170 13.33 25.99 9.77
CA SER A 170 13.82 27.27 10.29
C SER A 170 14.88 26.99 11.35
N GLY A 171 16.14 26.88 10.92
CA GLY A 171 17.28 26.86 11.83
C GLY A 171 17.46 28.23 12.46
N LYS A 172 16.95 28.41 13.69
CA LYS A 172 17.34 29.55 14.52
C LYS A 172 18.79 29.33 14.96
N LYS A 173 19.72 30.09 14.37
CA LYS A 173 21.09 30.21 14.91
C LYS A 173 20.98 30.79 16.32
N VAL A 174 21.48 30.06 17.31
CA VAL A 174 21.94 30.62 18.60
C VAL A 174 23.45 30.77 18.50
#